data_AF-A0A1V5TY29-F1
#
_entry.id   AF-A0A1V5TY29-F1
#
_cell.length_a   1.000
_cell.length_b   1.000
_cell.length_c   1.000
_cell.angle_alpha   90.00
_cell.angle_beta   90.00
_cell.angle_gamma   90.00
#
_symmetry.space_group_name_H-M   'P 1'
#
loop_
_entity.id
_entity.type
_entity.pdbx_description
1 polymer ?
#
loop_
_entity_poly.entity_id
_entity_poly.type
_entity_poly.pdbx_seq_one_letter_code
_entity_poly.pdbx_strand_id
1 'polypeptide(L)' 'MEIKLYHIDTLEYLGSILVRSAFDYEFRGHIDERLLSSTRGMPIKALLANLVSFDMVYDVIEGGTPAGPA' A
#
# COMPACT_ATOMS: atom_id res chain seq x y z
N MET A 1 2.71 3.51 9.66
CA MET A 1 3.44 3.29 8.39
C MET A 1 2.46 3.52 7.26
N GLU A 2 2.87 4.25 6.23
CA GLU A 2 2.04 4.44 5.03
C GLU A 2 2.69 3.75 3.85
N ILE A 3 1.89 3.06 3.03
CA ILE A 3 2.34 2.41 1.81
C ILE A 3 1.65 3.12 0.65
N LYS A 4 2.39 3.77 -0.23
CA LYS A 4 1.82 4.39 -1.42
C LYS A 4 1.76 3.38 -2.55
N LEU A 5 0.66 3.41 -3.31
CA LEU A 5 0.39 2.49 -4.42
C LEU A 5 0.46 3.24 -5.74
N TYR A 6 1.06 2.60 -6.73
CA TYR A 6 1.27 3.16 -8.06
C TYR A 6 0.99 2.11 -9.12
N HIS A 7 0.54 2.54 -10.30
CA HIS A 7 0.47 1.66 -11.46
C HIS A 7 1.88 1.23 -11.89
N ILE A 8 2.07 -0.05 -12.20
CA ILE A 8 3.40 -0.65 -12.45
C ILE A 8 4.13 -0.03 -13.64
N ASP A 9 3.41 0.28 -14.74
CA ASP A 9 4.03 0.78 -15.97
C ASP A 9 4.12 2.31 -16.04
N THR A 10 3.13 3.02 -15.48
CA THR A 10 3.00 4.47 -15.63
C THR A 10 3.48 5.23 -14.40
N LEU A 11 3.64 4.52 -13.27
CA LEU A 11 3.94 5.09 -11.96
C LEU A 11 2.93 6.15 -11.50
N GLU A 12 1.72 6.14 -12.08
CA GLU A 12 0.64 7.01 -11.64
C GLU A 12 0.17 6.60 -10.25
N TYR A 13 -0.04 7.60 -9.39
CA TYR A 13 -0.49 7.38 -8.02
C TYR A 13 -1.94 6.90 -7.98
N LEU A 14 -2.17 5.77 -7.33
CA LEU A 14 -3.50 5.14 -7.23
C LEU A 14 -4.12 5.32 -5.84
N GLY A 15 -3.30 5.44 -4.81
CA GLY A 15 -3.77 5.58 -3.44
C GLY A 15 -2.71 5.20 -2.42
N SER A 16 -3.14 4.99 -1.18
CA SER A 16 -2.26 4.52 -0.12
C SER A 16 -2.94 3.56 0.83
N ILE A 17 -2.13 2.80 1.56
CA ILE A 17 -2.54 1.91 2.63
C ILE A 17 -1.94 2.43 3.93
N LEU A 18 -2.79 2.81 4.87
CA LEU A 18 -2.37 3.14 6.21
C LEU A 18 -2.33 1.86 7.05
N VAL A 19 -1.13 1.44 7.45
CA VAL A 19 -0.93 0.20 8.20
C VAL A 19 -0.79 0.52 9.69
N ARG A 20 -1.72 -0.01 10.49
CA ARG A 20 -1.74 0.09 11.97
C ARG A 20 -1.16 -1.17 12.62
N SER A 21 -1.41 -2.35 12.03
CA SER A 21 -0.82 -3.62 12.42
C SER A 21 -0.74 -4.59 11.24
N ALA A 22 -0.24 -5.81 11.44
CA ALA A 22 -0.15 -6.82 10.39
C ALA A 22 -1.51 -7.20 9.76
N PHE A 23 -2.61 -7.06 10.49
CA PHE A 23 -3.97 -7.41 10.04
C PHE A 23 -4.94 -6.23 10.09
N ASP A 24 -4.51 -5.07 10.60
CA ASP A 24 -5.31 -3.84 10.63
C ASP A 24 -4.62 -2.79 9.75
N TYR A 25 -5.23 -2.56 8.60
CA TYR A 25 -4.81 -1.57 7.64
C TYR A 25 -6.03 -1.02 6.90
N GLU A 26 -5.89 0.19 6.36
CA GLU A 26 -6.96 0.92 5.73
C GLU A 26 -6.52 1.46 4.38
N PHE A 27 -7.32 1.20 3.36
CA PHE A 27 -7.11 1.69 2.01
C PHE A 27 -7.64 3.12 1.87
N ARG A 28 -6.88 3.99 1.20
CA ARG A 28 -7.21 5.39 0.95
C ARG A 28 -7.01 5.74 -0.52
N GLY A 29 -7.98 6.41 -1.14
CA GLY A 29 -7.92 6.81 -2.54
C GLY A 29 -8.79 5.95 -3.46
N HIS A 30 -8.46 5.95 -4.76
CA HIS A 30 -9.20 5.21 -5.77
C HIS A 30 -8.61 3.80 -5.91
N ILE A 31 -9.14 2.88 -5.10
CA ILE A 31 -8.66 1.50 -5.04
C ILE A 31 -9.76 0.57 -5.52
N ASP A 32 -9.39 -0.36 -6.40
CA ASP A 32 -10.31 -1.31 -7.05
C ASP A 32 -11.03 -2.19 -6.00
N GLU A 33 -12.36 -2.30 -6.11
CA GLU A 33 -13.20 -3.15 -5.26
C GLU A 33 -12.80 -4.64 -5.33
N ARG A 34 -12.23 -5.10 -6.46
CA ARG A 34 -11.70 -6.45 -6.60
C ARG A 34 -10.47 -6.68 -5.72
N LEU A 35 -9.60 -5.68 -5.58
CA LEU A 35 -8.47 -5.75 -4.66
C LEU A 35 -8.95 -5.80 -3.21
N LEU A 36 -9.90 -4.92 -2.85
CA LEU A 36 -10.46 -4.86 -1.50
C LEU A 36 -11.15 -6.17 -1.09
N SER A 37 -11.93 -6.77 -1.99
CA SER A 37 -12.62 -8.04 -1.72
C SER A 37 -11.67 -9.23 -1.64
N SER A 38 -10.68 -9.32 -2.54
CA SER A 38 -9.73 -10.43 -2.59
C SER A 38 -8.72 -10.42 -1.43
N THR A 39 -8.38 -9.24 -0.90
CA THR A 39 -7.37 -9.10 0.16
C THR A 39 -7.96 -8.98 1.56
N ARG A 40 -9.29 -9.06 1.70
CA ARG A 40 -9.97 -8.94 2.99
C ARG A 40 -9.55 -10.06 3.94
N GLY A 41 -9.07 -9.68 5.13
CA GLY A 41 -8.64 -10.61 6.17
C GLY A 41 -7.24 -11.21 5.96
N MET A 42 -6.55 -10.83 4.88
CA MET A 42 -5.16 -11.21 4.67
C MET A 42 -4.23 -10.38 5.56
N PRO A 43 -3.08 -10.94 6.00
CA PRO A 43 -2.02 -10.12 6.57
C PRO A 43 -1.44 -9.21 5.50
N ILE A 44 -0.98 -8.01 5.89
CA ILE A 44 -0.44 -6.99 4.99
C ILE A 44 0.64 -7.53 4.05
N LYS A 45 1.51 -8.44 4.52
CA LYS A 45 2.54 -9.05 3.67
C LYS A 45 1.97 -9.87 2.50
N ALA A 46 0.86 -10.58 2.73
CA ALA A 46 0.19 -11.34 1.68
C ALA A 46 -0.52 -10.41 0.69
N LEU A 47 -1.12 -9.32 1.18
CA LEU A 47 -1.68 -8.27 0.33
C LEU A 47 -0.61 -7.66 -0.58
N LEU A 48 0.54 -7.28 -0.02
CA LEU A 48 1.62 -6.65 -0.79
C LEU A 48 2.16 -7.58 -1.90
N ALA A 49 2.24 -8.87 -1.63
CA ALA A 49 2.63 -9.87 -2.63
C ALA A 49 1.59 -9.99 -3.77
N ASN A 50 0.31 -9.73 -3.49
CA ASN A 50 -0.76 -9.79 -4.49
C ASN A 50 -0.87 -8.54 -5.37
N LEU A 51 -0.26 -7.41 -5.00
CA LEU A 51 -0.39 -6.14 -5.74
C LEU A 51 0.07 -6.25 -7.20
N VAL A 52 1.10 -7.06 -7.47
CA VAL A 52 1.60 -7.30 -8.83
C VAL A 52 0.53 -7.91 -9.75
N SER A 53 -0.38 -8.71 -9.21
CA SER A 53 -1.49 -9.31 -9.97
C SER A 53 -2.59 -8.31 -10.35
N PHE A 54 -2.52 -7.09 -9.81
CA PHE A 54 -3.43 -5.97 -10.08
C PHE A 54 -2.71 -4.81 -10.78
N ASP A 55 -1.55 -5.06 -11.38
CA ASP A 55 -0.71 -4.06 -12.05
C ASP A 55 -0.29 -2.91 -11.11
N MET A 56 -0.11 -3.21 -9.82
CA MET A 56 0.29 -2.24 -8.81
C MET A 56 1.67 -2.55 -8.21
N VAL A 57 2.45 -1.49 -8.00
CA VAL A 57 3.67 -1.48 -7.19
C VAL A 57 3.52 -0.53 -6.03
N TYR A 58 4.43 -0.61 -5.06
CA TYR A 58 4.32 0.18 -3.84
C TYR A 58 5.64 0.73 -3.34
N ASP A 59 5.54 1.82 -2.60
CA ASP A 59 6.63 2.43 -1.83
C ASP A 59 6.23 2.51 -0.35
N VAL A 60 7.14 2.16 0.54
CA VAL A 60 6.88 2.11 1.98
C VAL A 60 7.48 3.33 2.64
N ILE A 61 6.60 4.21 3.13
CA ILE A 61 6.98 5.39 3.89
C ILE A 61 6.85 5.05 5.37
N GLU A 62 7.98 4.62 5.94
CA GLU A 62 8.15 4.62 7.38
C GLU A 62 8.25 6.07 7.84
N GLY A 63 7.40 6.47 8.79
CA GLY A 63 7.45 7.80 9.39
C GLY A 63 8.73 7.95 10.22
N GLY A 64 9.86 8.12 9.55
CA GLY A 64 11.13 8.49 10.16
C GLY A 64 11.12 9.98 10.45
N THR A 65 11.40 10.33 11.70
CA THR A 65 11.87 11.65 12.14
C THR A 65 12.75 12.29 11.05
N PRO A 66 12.59 13.59 10.73
CA PRO A 66 13.43 14.24 9.73
C PRO A 66 14.89 14.14 10.18
N ALA A 67 15.67 13.34 9.46
CA ALA A 67 17.11 13.27 9.63
C ALA A 67 17.75 14.46 8.90
N GLY A 68 18.09 15.51 9.66
CA GLY A 68 19.26 16.36 9.41
C GLY A 68 19.03 17.87 9.19
N PRO A 69 20.09 18.72 9.28
CA PRO A 69 21.49 18.38 9.57
C PRO A 69 22.05 18.97 10.89
N ALA A 70 23.30 18.54 11.14
CA ALA A 70 24.23 18.74 12.26
C ALA A 70 24.33 20.15 12.88
#